data_AF-A0A3Q3MNI3-F1
#
_entry.id   AF-A0A3Q3MNI3-F1
#
_cell.length_a   1.000
_cell.length_b   1.000
_cell.length_c   1.000
_cell.angle_alpha   90.00
_cell.angle_beta   90.00
_cell.angle_gamma   90.00
#
_symmetry.space_group_name_H-M   'P 1'
#
loop_
_entity.id
_entity.type
_entity.pdbx_description
1 polymer ?
#
loop_
_entity_poly.entity_id
_entity_poly.type
_entity_poly.pdbx_seq_one_letter_code
_entity_poly.pdbx_strand_id
1 'polypeptide(L)'
;MHFLSFTPILLLQLTNLPVLHAAKWTYTGQEGQQYWSKHYPYCGGSFQSPIDIESELLRFDPTLGPVEVQNYDLSSDEQLTLGNNGHSVQLSLPHKMYISSLPHRYTAAQLHLHWGSTSKPAGSEHLVNSQQYAAELHVVHFNSDKYPNMSMAVDKSDGLAVLGVLIEVGEFNPAFEHFLKFINDVKYSDQRVQIPGFNIRALLPVRLDEYFRYDGSLTTPPCYPSVLWTVFRNHVTISHKQFLALATTLYSSHTQDSTAVPLNSNFRKPQPADSRVVLVSFKEELDLDRTKTKVQDTTLEKKTSTAREYSSFFFTSSPGNVIKQDPDAIIPLITYSLFIIEFACSSWVFRKHFFSPSHSLDFLLCCGRQNMVGLLAGGCFML
;
A
#
# COMPACT_ATOMS: atom_id res chain seq x y z
N MET A 1 -23.86 -50.42 -63.55
CA MET A 1 -23.64 -49.20 -62.74
C MET A 1 -22.62 -49.56 -61.67
N HIS A 2 -21.46 -48.89 -61.63
CA HIS A 2 -20.48 -49.08 -60.55
C HIS A 2 -20.57 -47.88 -59.59
N PHE A 3 -20.74 -48.14 -58.31
CA PHE A 3 -20.63 -47.12 -57.27
C PHE A 3 -19.18 -47.08 -56.76
N LEU A 4 -18.53 -45.92 -56.91
CA LEU A 4 -17.23 -45.66 -56.31
C LEU A 4 -17.43 -45.19 -54.86
N SER A 5 -16.89 -45.94 -53.91
CA SER A 5 -16.90 -45.54 -52.50
C SER A 5 -15.74 -44.57 -52.23
N PHE A 6 -16.05 -43.31 -51.95
CA PHE A 6 -15.07 -42.33 -51.49
C PHE A 6 -15.09 -42.25 -49.95
N THR A 7 -14.06 -42.81 -49.32
CA THR A 7 -13.78 -42.60 -47.89
C THR A 7 -12.97 -41.32 -47.70
N PRO A 8 -13.47 -40.29 -46.97
CA PRO A 8 -12.70 -39.08 -46.71
C PRO A 8 -11.60 -39.35 -45.67
N ILE A 9 -10.33 -39.19 -46.07
CA ILE A 9 -9.20 -39.25 -45.15
C ILE A 9 -9.12 -37.90 -44.41
N LEU A 10 -9.60 -37.87 -43.17
CA LEU A 10 -9.49 -36.71 -42.30
C LEU A 10 -8.04 -36.55 -41.81
N LEU A 11 -7.26 -35.67 -42.44
CA LEU A 11 -5.96 -35.27 -41.88
C LEU A 11 -6.18 -34.48 -40.59
N LEU A 12 -5.88 -35.10 -39.45
CA LEU A 12 -5.70 -34.37 -38.19
C LEU A 12 -4.42 -33.52 -38.28
N GLN A 13 -4.57 -32.24 -38.58
CA GLN A 13 -3.47 -31.29 -38.40
C GLN A 13 -3.30 -31.03 -36.90
N LEU A 14 -2.24 -31.59 -36.32
CA LEU A 14 -1.79 -31.28 -34.97
C LEU A 14 -1.28 -29.84 -34.92
N THR A 15 -2.17 -28.90 -34.58
CA THR A 15 -1.79 -27.53 -34.28
C THR A 15 -1.05 -27.49 -32.95
N ASN A 16 0.28 -27.32 -33.01
CA ASN A 16 1.10 -26.99 -31.86
C ASN A 16 0.72 -25.59 -31.35
N LEU A 17 -0.33 -25.52 -30.52
CA LEU A 17 -0.64 -24.33 -29.73
C LEU A 17 0.54 -24.07 -28.80
N PRO A 18 1.23 -22.92 -28.89
CA PRO A 18 2.29 -22.60 -27.96
C PRO A 18 1.69 -22.46 -26.57
N VAL A 19 2.17 -23.26 -25.62
CA VAL A 19 1.84 -23.08 -24.20
C VAL A 19 2.44 -21.74 -23.77
N LEU A 20 1.60 -20.71 -23.75
CA LEU A 20 1.91 -19.36 -23.26
C LEU A 20 2.27 -19.45 -21.78
N HIS A 21 3.54 -19.73 -21.52
CA HIS A 21 4.16 -19.47 -20.23
C HIS A 21 4.06 -17.97 -20.00
N ALA A 22 3.37 -17.58 -18.92
CA ALA A 22 3.41 -16.20 -18.46
C ALA A 22 4.88 -15.80 -18.24
N ALA A 23 5.24 -14.57 -18.62
CA ALA A 23 6.61 -14.09 -18.45
C ALA A 23 7.03 -14.17 -16.97
N LYS A 24 8.32 -14.41 -16.71
CA LYS A 24 8.81 -14.32 -15.33
C LYS A 24 8.83 -12.85 -14.92
N TRP A 25 8.23 -12.51 -13.79
CA TRP A 25 8.19 -11.15 -13.26
C TRP A 25 8.74 -11.11 -11.83
N THR A 26 9.17 -9.93 -11.38
CA THR A 26 9.63 -9.69 -10.00
C THR A 26 9.18 -8.31 -9.52
N TYR A 27 9.27 -8.03 -8.22
CA TYR A 27 9.01 -6.66 -7.71
C TYR A 27 10.15 -5.69 -8.02
N THR A 28 11.39 -6.18 -8.15
CA THR A 28 12.62 -5.40 -8.37
C THR A 28 13.56 -6.08 -9.38
N GLY A 29 14.52 -5.34 -9.93
CA GLY A 29 15.49 -5.87 -10.91
C GLY A 29 15.04 -5.72 -12.38
N GLN A 30 15.58 -6.56 -13.26
CA GLN A 30 15.35 -6.49 -14.72
C GLN A 30 13.91 -6.82 -15.13
N GLU A 31 13.27 -7.74 -14.41
CA GLU A 31 11.83 -8.06 -14.54
C GLU A 31 10.96 -7.34 -13.49
N GLY A 32 11.52 -6.28 -12.88
CA GLY A 32 10.90 -5.51 -11.80
C GLY A 32 9.65 -4.73 -12.25
N GLN A 33 8.86 -4.28 -11.27
CA GLN A 33 7.55 -3.64 -11.49
C GLN A 33 7.55 -2.44 -12.45
N GLN A 34 8.66 -1.72 -12.53
CA GLN A 34 8.88 -0.62 -13.48
C GLN A 34 8.98 -1.05 -14.96
N TYR A 35 8.94 -2.36 -15.24
CA TYR A 35 9.05 -2.95 -16.57
C TYR A 35 7.92 -3.94 -16.92
N TRP A 36 7.01 -4.26 -15.99
CA TRP A 36 5.92 -5.23 -16.22
C TRP A 36 5.11 -4.91 -17.48
N SER A 37 4.87 -3.62 -17.77
CA SER A 37 4.14 -3.15 -18.96
C SER A 37 4.73 -3.60 -20.31
N LYS A 38 6.00 -4.00 -20.37
CA LYS A 38 6.63 -4.59 -21.59
C LYS A 38 6.03 -5.94 -21.98
N HIS A 39 5.60 -6.73 -21.00
CA HIS A 39 5.10 -8.09 -21.18
C HIS A 39 3.62 -8.24 -20.77
N TYR A 40 3.12 -7.29 -19.99
CA TYR A 40 1.76 -7.24 -19.47
C TYR A 40 1.18 -5.82 -19.70
N PRO A 41 0.65 -5.51 -20.90
CA PRO A 41 0.30 -4.15 -21.28
C PRO A 41 -0.65 -3.43 -20.32
N TYR A 42 -1.59 -4.16 -19.68
CA TYR A 42 -2.49 -3.58 -18.67
C TYR A 42 -1.74 -2.99 -17.46
N CYS A 43 -0.56 -3.49 -17.10
CA CYS A 43 0.27 -2.91 -16.03
C CYS A 43 0.77 -1.47 -16.33
N GLY A 44 0.63 -1.00 -17.58
CA GLY A 44 0.85 0.40 -17.99
C GLY A 44 -0.43 1.12 -18.44
N GLY A 45 -1.61 0.57 -18.18
CA GLY A 45 -2.90 1.21 -18.46
C GLY A 45 -3.40 2.08 -17.31
N SER A 46 -4.63 2.59 -17.45
CA SER A 46 -5.36 3.31 -16.39
C SER A 46 -6.02 2.36 -15.38
N PHE A 47 -6.68 2.92 -14.36
CA PHE A 47 -7.39 2.17 -13.30
C PHE A 47 -6.47 1.19 -12.54
N GLN A 48 -5.18 1.48 -12.45
CA GLN A 48 -4.23 0.60 -11.79
C GLN A 48 -4.30 0.74 -10.27
N SER A 49 -3.99 -0.36 -9.58
CA SER A 49 -3.90 -0.48 -8.12
C SER A 49 -2.49 -0.93 -7.73
N PRO A 50 -2.01 -0.59 -6.51
CA PRO A 50 -2.71 0.14 -5.46
C PRO A 50 -2.73 1.65 -5.71
N ILE A 51 -3.41 2.40 -4.84
CA ILE A 51 -3.42 3.87 -4.83
C ILE A 51 -3.06 4.40 -3.43
N ASP A 52 -2.70 5.67 -3.36
CA ASP A 52 -2.85 6.44 -2.12
C ASP A 52 -4.30 6.90 -1.98
N ILE A 53 -4.87 6.71 -0.81
CA ILE A 53 -6.26 7.04 -0.50
C ILE A 53 -6.25 8.43 0.16
N GLU A 54 -6.16 9.45 -0.68
CA GLU A 54 -6.09 10.86 -0.30
C GLU A 54 -7.49 11.45 -0.05
N SER A 55 -7.59 12.35 0.93
CA SER A 55 -8.86 12.89 1.44
C SER A 55 -9.71 13.61 0.36
N GLU A 56 -9.06 14.27 -0.60
CA GLU A 56 -9.69 14.92 -1.75
C GLU A 56 -10.36 13.97 -2.75
N LEU A 57 -10.00 12.68 -2.74
CA LEU A 57 -10.64 11.65 -3.59
C LEU A 57 -11.96 11.14 -2.99
N LEU A 58 -12.15 11.31 -1.67
CA LEU A 58 -13.21 10.67 -0.90
C LEU A 58 -14.59 11.29 -1.16
N ARG A 59 -15.58 10.47 -1.51
CA ARG A 59 -16.99 10.88 -1.61
C ARG A 59 -17.84 9.93 -0.78
N PHE A 60 -18.53 10.47 0.22
CA PHE A 60 -19.43 9.67 1.05
C PHE A 60 -20.64 9.18 0.25
N ASP A 61 -20.86 7.87 0.27
CA ASP A 61 -21.98 7.21 -0.39
C ASP A 61 -22.86 6.51 0.65
N PRO A 62 -24.09 7.02 0.93
CA PRO A 62 -24.98 6.44 1.93
C PRO A 62 -25.60 5.09 1.50
N THR A 63 -25.35 4.61 0.28
CA THR A 63 -25.79 3.28 -0.18
C THR A 63 -24.80 2.17 0.18
N LEU A 64 -23.57 2.52 0.59
CA LEU A 64 -22.54 1.58 1.03
C LEU A 64 -22.82 1.06 2.45
N GLY A 65 -23.67 0.05 2.55
CA GLY A 65 -23.86 -0.74 3.78
C GLY A 65 -22.60 -1.52 4.20
N PRO A 66 -22.59 -2.11 5.42
CA PRO A 66 -21.47 -2.89 5.94
C PRO A 66 -21.08 -4.07 5.04
N VAL A 67 -19.80 -4.45 5.04
CA VAL A 67 -19.37 -5.65 4.32
C VAL A 67 -19.82 -6.91 5.07
N GLU A 68 -20.72 -7.67 4.45
CA GLU A 68 -21.16 -8.97 4.95
C GLU A 68 -20.35 -10.10 4.32
N VAL A 69 -19.75 -10.95 5.17
CA VAL A 69 -19.00 -12.13 4.76
C VAL A 69 -19.61 -13.40 5.34
N GLN A 70 -19.81 -14.41 4.49
CA GLN A 70 -20.56 -15.62 4.80
C GLN A 70 -19.64 -16.85 4.84
N ASN A 71 -19.87 -17.77 5.78
CA ASN A 71 -19.12 -19.01 5.98
C ASN A 71 -17.60 -18.85 6.23
N TYR A 72 -17.16 -17.68 6.71
CA TYR A 72 -15.76 -17.38 7.06
C TYR A 72 -15.27 -18.05 8.36
N ASP A 73 -16.17 -18.56 9.19
CA ASP A 73 -15.85 -19.34 10.38
C ASP A 73 -15.74 -20.82 9.97
N LEU A 74 -14.50 -21.30 9.78
CA LEU A 74 -14.20 -22.64 9.28
C LEU A 74 -13.88 -23.59 10.43
N SER A 75 -14.33 -24.85 10.34
CA SER A 75 -13.97 -25.86 11.36
C SER A 75 -12.49 -26.21 11.28
N SER A 76 -11.88 -26.55 12.42
CA SER A 76 -10.55 -27.17 12.49
C SER A 76 -10.45 -28.52 11.78
N ASP A 77 -11.59 -29.17 11.49
CA ASP A 77 -11.64 -30.42 10.71
C ASP A 77 -11.46 -30.16 9.20
N GLU A 78 -11.68 -28.93 8.74
CA GLU A 78 -11.42 -28.52 7.36
C GLU A 78 -9.91 -28.35 7.12
N GLN A 79 -9.49 -28.47 5.87
CA GLN A 79 -8.07 -28.41 5.49
C GLN A 79 -7.86 -27.34 4.43
N LEU A 80 -6.98 -26.39 4.72
CA LEU A 80 -6.60 -25.28 3.84
C LEU A 80 -5.17 -25.49 3.33
N THR A 81 -4.93 -25.18 2.06
CA THR A 81 -3.59 -25.26 1.48
C THR A 81 -2.88 -23.91 1.64
N LEU A 82 -1.91 -23.85 2.57
CA LEU A 82 -0.94 -22.77 2.65
C LEU A 82 0.19 -23.06 1.66
N GLY A 83 0.75 -22.02 1.02
CA GLY A 83 1.89 -22.18 0.13
C GLY A 83 2.61 -20.89 -0.18
N ASN A 84 3.85 -21.00 -0.63
CA ASN A 84 4.63 -19.88 -1.16
C ASN A 84 4.66 -19.99 -2.69
N ASN A 85 4.22 -18.93 -3.37
CA ASN A 85 4.12 -18.88 -4.84
C ASN A 85 5.27 -18.11 -5.50
N GLY A 86 6.35 -17.84 -4.76
CA GLY A 86 7.49 -17.02 -5.19
C GLY A 86 7.27 -15.50 -5.05
N HIS A 87 6.03 -15.06 -4.87
CA HIS A 87 5.64 -13.64 -4.82
C HIS A 87 4.89 -13.24 -3.54
N SER A 88 4.31 -14.22 -2.85
CA SER A 88 3.63 -14.09 -1.56
C SER A 88 3.51 -15.46 -0.88
N VAL A 89 3.28 -15.47 0.43
CA VAL A 89 2.56 -16.58 1.06
C VAL A 89 1.06 -16.47 0.74
N GLN A 90 0.42 -17.56 0.37
CA GLN A 90 -0.97 -17.62 -0.08
C GLN A 90 -1.68 -18.79 0.60
N LEU A 91 -2.93 -18.58 0.99
CA LEU A 91 -3.82 -19.59 1.56
C LEU A 91 -5.02 -19.78 0.62
N SER A 92 -5.22 -20.99 0.09
CA SER A 92 -6.41 -21.31 -0.71
C SER A 92 -7.66 -21.35 0.18
N LEU A 93 -8.76 -20.73 -0.27
CA LEU A 93 -10.01 -20.63 0.50
C LEU A 93 -11.14 -21.46 -0.15
N PRO A 94 -12.02 -22.10 0.65
CA PRO A 94 -13.10 -22.92 0.14
C PRO A 94 -14.22 -22.08 -0.49
N HIS A 95 -14.72 -22.51 -1.66
CA HIS A 95 -15.78 -21.82 -2.43
C HIS A 95 -17.15 -21.68 -1.70
N LYS A 96 -17.28 -22.16 -0.46
CA LYS A 96 -18.44 -21.88 0.40
C LYS A 96 -18.39 -20.47 1.00
N MET A 97 -17.21 -19.86 1.08
CA MET A 97 -17.01 -18.49 1.57
C MET A 97 -17.37 -17.47 0.48
N TYR A 98 -18.13 -16.43 0.82
CA TYR A 98 -18.47 -15.35 -0.12
C TYR A 98 -18.84 -14.04 0.58
N ILE A 99 -18.81 -12.94 -0.17
CA ILE A 99 -19.38 -11.64 0.22
C ILE A 99 -20.85 -11.60 -0.21
N SER A 100 -21.78 -11.25 0.69
CA SER A 100 -23.23 -11.10 0.38
C SER A 100 -23.66 -9.65 0.14
N SER A 101 -22.92 -8.66 0.65
CA SER A 101 -23.25 -7.23 0.58
C SER A 101 -22.82 -6.54 -0.73
N LEU A 102 -22.84 -7.25 -1.86
CA LEU A 102 -22.46 -6.75 -3.18
C LEU A 102 -23.53 -7.13 -4.23
N PRO A 103 -23.63 -6.43 -5.38
CA PRO A 103 -24.66 -6.70 -6.39
C PRO A 103 -24.62 -8.12 -7.01
N HIS A 104 -23.52 -8.85 -6.82
CA HIS A 104 -23.32 -10.24 -7.21
C HIS A 104 -22.64 -10.99 -6.07
N ARG A 105 -22.80 -12.32 -6.01
CA ARG A 105 -22.14 -13.19 -5.04
C ARG A 105 -20.67 -13.37 -5.41
N TYR A 106 -19.79 -12.69 -4.69
CA TYR A 106 -18.34 -12.81 -4.86
C TYR A 106 -17.82 -13.95 -3.97
N THR A 107 -17.51 -15.11 -4.57
CA THR A 107 -16.99 -16.30 -3.88
C THR A 107 -15.49 -16.22 -3.68
N ALA A 108 -15.00 -16.56 -2.48
CA ALA A 108 -13.58 -16.52 -2.16
C ALA A 108 -12.79 -17.60 -2.93
N ALA A 109 -11.57 -17.27 -3.32
CA ALA A 109 -10.63 -18.19 -3.95
C ALA A 109 -9.33 -18.35 -3.13
N GLN A 110 -8.79 -17.26 -2.60
CA GLN A 110 -7.56 -17.26 -1.81
C GLN A 110 -7.46 -16.02 -0.92
N LEU A 111 -6.54 -16.06 0.05
CA LEU A 111 -5.95 -14.85 0.62
C LEU A 111 -4.42 -14.88 0.50
N HIS A 112 -3.79 -13.70 0.50
CA HIS A 112 -2.34 -13.52 0.39
C HIS A 112 -1.90 -12.20 1.06
N LEU A 113 -0.59 -12.00 1.24
CA LEU A 113 -0.04 -10.85 1.98
C LEU A 113 1.08 -10.12 1.23
N HIS A 114 1.14 -8.81 1.45
CA HIS A 114 2.23 -7.94 1.03
C HIS A 114 2.89 -7.35 2.26
N TRP A 115 4.22 -7.29 2.31
CA TRP A 115 4.97 -6.81 3.47
C TRP A 115 6.28 -6.13 3.08
N GLY A 116 6.79 -5.31 4.01
CA GLY A 116 8.06 -4.61 3.88
C GLY A 116 9.28 -5.53 4.06
N SER A 117 10.29 -5.02 4.75
CA SER A 117 11.52 -5.75 5.10
C SER A 117 12.02 -5.30 6.47
N THR A 118 13.00 -6.00 7.03
CA THR A 118 13.61 -5.62 8.33
C THR A 118 14.29 -4.25 8.32
N SER A 119 14.74 -3.76 7.15
CA SER A 119 15.35 -2.43 7.00
C SER A 119 14.37 -1.34 6.54
N LYS A 120 13.19 -1.74 6.03
CA LYS A 120 12.07 -0.86 5.66
C LYS A 120 10.76 -1.55 6.08
N PRO A 121 10.32 -1.38 7.33
CA PRO A 121 9.19 -2.15 7.88
C PRO A 121 7.81 -1.68 7.39
N ALA A 122 7.75 -0.82 6.36
CA ALA A 122 6.53 -0.46 5.65
C ALA A 122 6.44 -1.23 4.31
N GLY A 123 5.25 -1.70 3.96
CA GLY A 123 5.01 -2.51 2.77
C GLY A 123 3.58 -3.01 2.59
N SER A 124 2.57 -2.26 3.05
CA SER A 124 1.25 -2.33 2.42
C SER A 124 1.31 -1.89 0.96
N GLU A 125 0.32 -2.28 0.17
CA GLU A 125 0.20 -1.82 -1.21
C GLU A 125 -0.52 -0.46 -1.23
N HIS A 126 -1.67 -0.37 -0.54
CA HIS A 126 -2.41 0.88 -0.34
C HIS A 126 -1.77 1.76 0.73
N LEU A 127 -1.91 3.07 0.51
CA LEU A 127 -1.61 4.13 1.48
C LEU A 127 -2.91 4.84 1.84
N VAL A 128 -2.95 5.51 2.99
CA VAL A 128 -4.06 6.41 3.38
C VAL A 128 -3.47 7.74 3.79
N ASN A 129 -3.79 8.82 3.08
CA ASN A 129 -3.15 10.14 3.22
C ASN A 129 -1.61 10.03 3.30
N SER A 130 -1.00 9.29 2.37
CA SER A 130 0.43 8.98 2.27
C SER A 130 1.06 8.17 3.41
N GLN A 131 0.28 7.68 4.38
CA GLN A 131 0.76 6.69 5.35
C GLN A 131 0.78 5.29 4.74
N GLN A 132 1.96 4.68 4.65
CA GLN A 132 2.13 3.25 4.31
C GLN A 132 2.17 2.40 5.58
N TYR A 133 1.48 1.26 5.56
CA TYR A 133 1.35 0.34 6.69
C TYR A 133 2.41 -0.76 6.61
N ALA A 134 2.57 -1.57 7.67
CA ALA A 134 3.68 -2.53 7.75
C ALA A 134 3.52 -3.73 6.79
N ALA A 135 2.28 -4.16 6.63
CA ALA A 135 1.84 -5.17 5.68
C ALA A 135 0.40 -4.89 5.23
N GLU A 136 -0.07 -5.63 4.23
CA GLU A 136 -1.47 -5.67 3.81
C GLU A 136 -1.90 -7.10 3.51
N LEU A 137 -3.11 -7.46 3.91
CA LEU A 137 -3.77 -8.73 3.62
C LEU A 137 -4.83 -8.51 2.54
N HIS A 138 -4.76 -9.30 1.47
CA HIS A 138 -5.75 -9.34 0.41
C HIS A 138 -6.57 -10.62 0.49
N VAL A 139 -7.89 -10.51 0.62
CA VAL A 139 -8.82 -11.65 0.49
C VAL A 139 -9.55 -11.55 -0.85
N VAL A 140 -9.24 -12.48 -1.76
CA VAL A 140 -9.60 -12.40 -3.19
C VAL A 140 -10.81 -13.26 -3.49
N HIS A 141 -11.79 -12.64 -4.16
CA HIS A 141 -13.04 -13.24 -4.56
C HIS A 141 -13.29 -13.07 -6.06
N PHE A 142 -14.09 -13.96 -6.65
CA PHE A 142 -14.58 -13.85 -8.02
C PHE A 142 -16.11 -13.84 -8.09
N ASN A 143 -16.65 -13.13 -9.07
CA ASN A 143 -18.09 -13.05 -9.34
C ASN A 143 -18.61 -14.42 -9.79
N SER A 144 -19.19 -15.14 -8.84
CA SER A 144 -19.59 -16.54 -8.99
C SER A 144 -21.02 -16.74 -9.50
N ASP A 145 -21.75 -15.65 -9.73
CA ASP A 145 -23.04 -15.67 -10.42
C ASP A 145 -22.85 -15.62 -11.95
N LYS A 146 -21.71 -15.08 -12.43
CA LYS A 146 -21.38 -14.96 -13.86
C LYS A 146 -20.26 -15.90 -14.32
N TYR A 147 -19.30 -16.24 -13.46
CA TYR A 147 -18.10 -16.98 -13.85
C TYR A 147 -17.93 -18.25 -13.02
N PRO A 148 -17.56 -19.40 -13.63
CA PRO A 148 -17.48 -20.69 -12.94
C PRO A 148 -16.27 -20.82 -12.00
N ASN A 149 -15.26 -19.96 -12.14
CA ASN A 149 -14.06 -19.90 -11.32
C ASN A 149 -13.32 -18.56 -11.54
N MET A 150 -12.36 -18.26 -10.67
CA MET A 150 -11.53 -17.04 -10.74
C MET A 150 -10.78 -16.88 -12.08
N SER A 151 -10.29 -17.97 -12.69
CA SER A 151 -9.53 -17.91 -13.95
C SER A 151 -10.37 -17.39 -15.13
N MET A 152 -11.68 -17.71 -15.14
CA MET A 152 -12.63 -17.20 -16.14
C MET A 152 -13.11 -15.77 -15.86
N ALA A 153 -12.84 -15.25 -14.66
CA ALA A 153 -13.26 -13.92 -14.19
C ALA A 153 -12.11 -12.89 -14.19
N VAL A 154 -10.85 -13.33 -14.15
CA VAL A 154 -9.67 -12.51 -13.81
C VAL A 154 -9.44 -11.28 -14.71
N ASP A 155 -9.94 -11.32 -15.95
CA ASP A 155 -9.83 -10.28 -16.98
C ASP A 155 -11.16 -9.56 -17.26
N LYS A 156 -12.20 -9.78 -16.45
CA LYS A 156 -13.55 -9.23 -16.64
C LYS A 156 -13.78 -8.03 -15.70
N SER A 157 -14.47 -6.99 -16.19
CA SER A 157 -14.62 -5.70 -15.47
C SER A 157 -15.28 -5.81 -14.09
N ASP A 158 -16.22 -6.74 -13.93
CA ASP A 158 -16.88 -7.09 -12.67
C ASP A 158 -16.50 -8.52 -12.22
N GLY A 159 -15.28 -8.93 -12.57
CA GLY A 159 -14.80 -10.29 -12.39
C GLY A 159 -14.37 -10.59 -10.96
N LEU A 160 -13.71 -9.64 -10.28
CA LEU A 160 -13.11 -9.83 -8.97
C LEU A 160 -13.57 -8.79 -7.96
N ALA A 161 -13.59 -9.19 -6.68
CA ALA A 161 -13.67 -8.26 -5.55
C ALA A 161 -12.57 -8.62 -4.54
N VAL A 162 -11.83 -7.62 -4.06
CA VAL A 162 -10.75 -7.83 -3.10
C VAL A 162 -11.00 -7.00 -1.84
N LEU A 163 -10.93 -7.68 -0.69
CA LEU A 163 -10.89 -7.04 0.61
C LEU A 163 -9.43 -6.76 0.97
N GLY A 164 -9.06 -5.48 1.08
CA GLY A 164 -7.76 -5.03 1.56
C GLY A 164 -7.81 -4.71 3.05
N VAL A 165 -6.94 -5.33 3.84
CA VAL A 165 -6.78 -5.09 5.28
C VAL A 165 -5.37 -4.59 5.54
N LEU A 166 -5.26 -3.33 5.93
CA LEU A 166 -4.00 -2.70 6.33
C LEU A 166 -3.54 -3.26 7.69
N ILE A 167 -2.23 -3.49 7.84
CA ILE A 167 -1.66 -4.15 9.02
C ILE A 167 -0.56 -3.28 9.65
N GLU A 168 -0.68 -2.99 10.95
CA GLU A 168 0.36 -2.35 11.75
C GLU A 168 1.13 -3.35 12.63
N VAL A 169 2.35 -2.96 13.03
CA VAL A 169 3.10 -3.69 14.07
C VAL A 169 2.66 -3.16 15.43
N GLY A 170 2.07 -4.03 16.25
CA GLY A 170 1.54 -3.70 17.57
C GLY A 170 1.33 -4.96 18.41
N GLU A 171 0.11 -5.15 18.89
CA GLU A 171 -0.25 -6.31 19.71
C GLU A 171 -0.22 -7.65 18.95
N PHE A 172 -0.01 -8.75 19.69
CA PHE A 172 -0.05 -10.10 19.14
C PHE A 172 -1.46 -10.47 18.66
N ASN A 173 -1.53 -11.04 17.46
CA ASN A 173 -2.80 -11.41 16.83
C ASN A 173 -2.93 -12.93 16.72
N PRO A 174 -3.82 -13.58 17.50
CA PRO A 174 -4.01 -15.02 17.45
C PRO A 174 -4.45 -15.54 16.08
N ALA A 175 -5.25 -14.78 15.33
CA ALA A 175 -5.80 -15.22 14.04
C ALA A 175 -4.69 -15.44 12.99
N PHE A 176 -3.67 -14.58 12.98
CA PHE A 176 -2.52 -14.72 12.09
C PHE A 176 -1.63 -15.92 12.48
N GLU A 177 -1.57 -16.27 13.77
CA GLU A 177 -0.76 -17.40 14.25
C GLU A 177 -1.26 -18.77 13.73
N HIS A 178 -2.52 -18.87 13.30
CA HIS A 178 -3.06 -20.09 12.70
C HIS A 178 -2.28 -20.55 11.45
N PHE A 179 -1.76 -19.61 10.64
CA PHE A 179 -0.92 -19.91 9.48
C PHE A 179 0.55 -19.55 9.69
N LEU A 180 0.89 -18.49 10.44
CA LEU A 180 2.29 -18.08 10.63
C LEU A 180 3.13 -19.16 11.35
N LYS A 181 2.55 -19.99 12.20
CA LYS A 181 3.28 -21.13 12.82
C LYS A 181 3.80 -22.17 11.80
N PHE A 182 3.17 -22.26 10.63
CA PHE A 182 3.54 -23.15 9.52
C PHE A 182 4.43 -22.47 8.46
N ILE A 183 4.83 -21.21 8.66
CA ILE A 183 5.66 -20.46 7.67
C ILE A 183 7.02 -21.12 7.40
N ASN A 184 7.50 -21.97 8.32
CA ASN A 184 8.73 -22.73 8.15
C ASN A 184 8.60 -23.92 7.18
N ASP A 185 7.38 -24.35 6.87
CA ASP A 185 7.08 -25.48 5.96
C ASP A 185 6.90 -25.01 4.50
N VAL A 186 6.88 -23.69 4.27
CA VAL A 186 6.66 -23.03 2.97
C VAL A 186 7.75 -21.99 2.65
N LYS A 187 8.99 -22.23 3.08
CA LYS A 187 10.11 -21.29 2.94
C LYS A 187 10.42 -20.89 1.51
N TYR A 188 10.42 -21.84 0.59
CA TYR A 188 10.80 -21.63 -0.81
C TYR A 188 9.59 -21.65 -1.75
N SER A 189 9.77 -21.10 -2.95
CA SER A 189 8.74 -21.12 -3.99
C SER A 189 8.26 -22.55 -4.30
N ASP A 190 6.98 -22.67 -4.64
CA ASP A 190 6.19 -23.89 -4.85
C ASP A 190 5.99 -24.82 -3.63
N GLN A 191 6.60 -24.53 -2.48
CA GLN A 191 6.34 -25.29 -1.25
C GLN A 191 4.92 -25.06 -0.74
N ARG A 192 4.26 -26.13 -0.29
CA ARG A 192 2.86 -26.13 0.19
C ARG A 192 2.71 -27.05 1.41
N VAL A 193 1.83 -26.67 2.32
CA VAL A 193 1.48 -27.43 3.53
C VAL A 193 -0.03 -27.34 3.77
N GLN A 194 -0.62 -28.42 4.27
CA GLN A 194 -2.03 -28.41 4.70
C GLN A 194 -2.10 -27.91 6.14
N ILE A 195 -2.99 -26.94 6.40
CA ILE A 195 -3.24 -26.39 7.73
C ILE A 195 -4.71 -26.55 8.11
N PRO A 196 -5.05 -26.77 9.39
CA PRO A 196 -6.43 -26.79 9.86
C PRO A 196 -7.19 -25.51 9.52
N GLY A 197 -8.48 -25.65 9.23
CA GLY A 197 -9.40 -24.52 9.10
C GLY A 197 -9.47 -23.68 10.39
N PHE A 198 -9.78 -22.40 10.21
CA PHE A 198 -9.92 -21.44 11.30
C PHE A 198 -10.81 -20.26 10.87
N ASN A 199 -11.16 -19.41 11.83
CA ASN A 199 -11.99 -18.24 11.60
C ASN A 199 -11.24 -17.17 10.77
N ILE A 200 -11.51 -17.13 9.47
CA ILE A 200 -10.93 -16.14 8.54
C ILE A 200 -11.49 -14.74 8.81
N ARG A 201 -12.70 -14.63 9.37
CA ARG A 201 -13.33 -13.34 9.75
C ARG A 201 -12.53 -12.64 10.86
N ALA A 202 -11.76 -13.37 11.68
CA ALA A 202 -10.85 -12.82 12.68
C ALA A 202 -9.55 -12.22 12.11
N LEU A 203 -9.25 -12.42 10.82
CA LEU A 203 -8.20 -11.69 10.10
C LEU A 203 -8.66 -10.31 9.62
N LEU A 204 -9.97 -10.08 9.55
CA LEU A 204 -10.56 -8.80 9.16
C LEU A 204 -10.77 -7.89 10.38
N PRO A 205 -10.80 -6.54 10.21
CA PRO A 205 -11.05 -5.61 11.30
C PRO A 205 -12.37 -5.86 12.03
N VAL A 206 -12.50 -5.40 13.27
CA VAL A 206 -13.76 -5.53 14.04
C VAL A 206 -14.91 -4.86 13.30
N ARG A 207 -14.68 -3.64 12.80
CA ARG A 207 -15.63 -2.84 12.02
C ARG A 207 -15.46 -3.06 10.51
N LEU A 208 -16.47 -3.66 9.89
CA LEU A 208 -16.58 -3.83 8.43
C LEU A 208 -17.54 -2.81 7.79
N ASP A 209 -18.02 -1.87 8.59
CA ASP A 209 -18.90 -0.75 8.20
C ASP A 209 -18.12 0.51 7.77
N GLU A 210 -16.80 0.56 8.00
CA GLU A 210 -15.93 1.66 7.55
C GLU A 210 -14.89 1.19 6.52
N TYR A 211 -15.12 1.51 5.25
CA TYR A 211 -14.23 1.16 4.15
C TYR A 211 -14.23 2.19 3.02
N PHE A 212 -13.16 2.13 2.23
CA PHE A 212 -12.98 2.79 0.95
C PHE A 212 -13.33 1.82 -0.18
N ARG A 213 -14.01 2.30 -1.23
CA ARG A 213 -14.52 1.51 -2.36
C ARG A 213 -14.17 2.20 -3.67
N TYR A 214 -13.48 1.51 -4.57
CA TYR A 214 -13.11 2.05 -5.88
C TYR A 214 -12.88 0.95 -6.93
N ASP A 215 -12.95 1.30 -8.21
CA ASP A 215 -12.64 0.40 -9.32
C ASP A 215 -11.13 0.45 -9.65
N GLY A 216 -10.49 -0.72 -9.65
CA GLY A 216 -9.05 -0.84 -9.80
C GLY A 216 -8.60 -2.14 -10.48
N SER A 217 -7.33 -2.47 -10.27
CA SER A 217 -6.67 -3.61 -10.93
C SER A 217 -6.18 -4.67 -9.95
N LEU A 218 -5.76 -5.80 -10.49
CA LEU A 218 -4.74 -6.62 -9.83
C LEU A 218 -3.48 -5.77 -9.60
N THR A 219 -2.86 -5.89 -8.43
CA THR A 219 -1.60 -5.24 -8.06
C THR A 219 -0.37 -5.98 -8.59
N THR A 220 -0.56 -7.18 -9.14
CA THR A 220 0.47 -8.03 -9.74
C THR A 220 0.11 -8.34 -11.21
N PRO A 221 1.10 -8.70 -12.05
CA PRO A 221 0.85 -9.11 -13.43
C PRO A 221 -0.17 -10.26 -13.54
N PRO A 222 -1.13 -10.21 -14.51
CA PRO A 222 -1.18 -9.28 -15.66
C PRO A 222 -1.72 -7.87 -15.41
N CYS A 223 -2.03 -7.47 -14.17
CA CYS A 223 -2.58 -6.16 -13.79
C CYS A 223 -3.92 -5.79 -14.47
N TYR A 224 -4.79 -6.76 -14.74
CA TYR A 224 -6.12 -6.52 -15.31
C TYR A 224 -6.94 -5.53 -14.47
N PRO A 225 -7.62 -4.52 -15.07
CA PRO A 225 -8.56 -3.62 -14.39
C PRO A 225 -9.91 -4.32 -14.21
N SER A 226 -9.93 -5.29 -13.28
CA SER A 226 -11.02 -6.25 -13.06
C SER A 226 -11.47 -6.36 -11.61
N VAL A 227 -10.98 -5.46 -10.74
CA VAL A 227 -11.10 -5.58 -9.29
C VAL A 227 -11.92 -4.45 -8.69
N LEU A 228 -13.06 -4.81 -8.10
CA LEU A 228 -13.78 -3.94 -7.17
C LEU A 228 -13.07 -3.97 -5.81
N TRP A 229 -12.34 -2.91 -5.49
CA TRP A 229 -11.57 -2.82 -4.25
C TRP A 229 -12.44 -2.42 -3.07
N THR A 230 -12.17 -3.03 -1.91
CA THR A 230 -12.72 -2.65 -0.61
C THR A 230 -11.60 -2.63 0.41
N VAL A 231 -11.02 -1.45 0.66
CA VAL A 231 -9.94 -1.28 1.65
C VAL A 231 -10.56 -0.81 2.96
N PHE A 232 -10.39 -1.55 4.04
CA PHE A 232 -10.98 -1.15 5.32
C PHE A 232 -10.24 0.03 5.95
N ARG A 233 -11.00 0.97 6.54
CA ARG A 233 -10.45 2.16 7.22
C ARG A 233 -9.73 1.80 8.52
N ASN A 234 -10.22 0.79 9.22
CA ASN A 234 -9.64 0.29 10.46
C ASN A 234 -8.57 -0.77 10.10
N HIS A 235 -7.34 -0.59 10.58
CA HIS A 235 -6.28 -1.58 10.43
C HIS A 235 -6.51 -2.80 11.34
N VAL A 236 -5.67 -3.83 11.19
CA VAL A 236 -5.41 -4.84 12.24
C VAL A 236 -3.96 -4.75 12.71
N THR A 237 -3.66 -5.21 13.92
CA THR A 237 -2.28 -5.35 14.40
C THR A 237 -1.76 -6.77 14.20
N ILE A 238 -0.43 -6.91 14.11
CA ILE A 238 0.31 -8.14 14.39
C ILE A 238 1.52 -7.82 15.28
N SER A 239 2.01 -8.79 16.06
CA SER A 239 3.21 -8.56 16.89
C SER A 239 4.47 -8.38 16.03
N HIS A 240 5.47 -7.67 16.56
CA HIS A 240 6.78 -7.56 15.91
C HIS A 240 7.41 -8.92 15.58
N LYS A 241 7.19 -9.96 16.40
CA LYS A 241 7.61 -11.33 16.11
C LYS A 241 6.91 -11.93 14.88
N GLN A 242 5.60 -11.69 14.74
CA GLN A 242 4.81 -12.14 13.60
C GLN A 242 5.18 -11.40 12.31
N PHE A 243 5.45 -10.09 12.39
CA PHE A 243 6.00 -9.32 11.27
C PHE A 243 7.38 -9.84 10.84
N LEU A 244 8.29 -10.08 11.79
CA LEU A 244 9.62 -10.65 11.49
C LEU A 244 9.53 -12.04 10.83
N ALA A 245 8.55 -12.86 11.20
CA ALA A 245 8.34 -14.16 10.57
C ALA A 245 8.10 -14.02 9.06
N LEU A 246 7.19 -13.11 8.64
CA LEU A 246 6.97 -12.77 7.23
C LEU A 246 8.23 -12.19 6.59
N ALA A 247 8.82 -11.16 7.21
CA ALA A 247 9.92 -10.38 6.64
C ALA A 247 11.28 -11.11 6.55
N THR A 248 11.43 -12.32 7.13
CA THR A 248 12.71 -13.04 7.18
C THR A 248 12.67 -14.54 6.85
N THR A 249 11.52 -15.22 6.88
CA THR A 249 11.48 -16.70 6.71
C THR A 249 11.34 -17.15 5.26
N LEU A 250 10.78 -16.31 4.39
CA LEU A 250 10.35 -16.68 3.05
C LEU A 250 11.38 -16.29 1.97
N TYR A 251 11.39 -17.08 0.89
CA TYR A 251 12.26 -16.95 -0.28
C TYR A 251 11.44 -17.02 -1.57
N SER A 252 11.79 -16.20 -2.56
CA SER A 252 11.19 -16.18 -3.89
C SER A 252 11.84 -17.18 -4.86
N SER A 253 13.02 -17.69 -4.51
CA SER A 253 13.69 -18.80 -5.17
C SER A 253 13.08 -20.16 -4.81
N HIS A 254 13.25 -21.15 -5.67
CA HIS A 254 12.92 -22.55 -5.39
C HIS A 254 14.03 -23.20 -4.53
N THR A 255 13.78 -24.38 -3.95
CA THR A 255 14.77 -25.07 -3.09
C THR A 255 15.99 -25.57 -3.88
N GLN A 256 15.87 -25.73 -5.19
CA GLN A 256 16.91 -26.21 -6.10
C GLN A 256 17.75 -25.08 -6.74
N ASP A 257 17.37 -23.82 -6.54
CA ASP A 257 18.11 -22.67 -7.08
C ASP A 257 19.47 -22.53 -6.37
N SER A 258 20.53 -22.24 -7.13
CA SER A 258 21.89 -22.10 -6.61
C SER A 258 22.10 -20.86 -5.71
N THR A 259 21.17 -19.92 -5.74
CA THR A 259 21.17 -18.70 -4.91
C THR A 259 19.80 -18.55 -4.26
N ALA A 260 19.75 -18.57 -2.92
CA ALA A 260 18.53 -18.28 -2.18
C ALA A 260 18.21 -16.78 -2.25
N VAL A 261 17.04 -16.41 -2.78
CA VAL A 261 16.59 -15.02 -2.91
C VAL A 261 15.47 -14.75 -1.90
N PRO A 262 15.66 -13.92 -0.87
CA PRO A 262 14.62 -13.64 0.13
C PRO A 262 13.37 -13.00 -0.49
N LEU A 263 12.19 -13.35 0.03
CA LEU A 263 10.91 -12.73 -0.30
C LEU A 263 10.59 -11.65 0.75
N ASN A 264 10.93 -10.41 0.41
CA ASN A 264 10.59 -9.21 1.18
C ASN A 264 10.30 -8.05 0.23
N SER A 265 9.71 -6.97 0.74
CA SER A 265 9.32 -5.80 -0.05
C SER A 265 8.43 -6.18 -1.24
N ASN A 266 7.52 -7.13 -1.04
CA ASN A 266 6.74 -7.79 -2.10
C ASN A 266 5.47 -6.99 -2.46
N PHE A 267 5.62 -5.68 -2.64
CA PHE A 267 4.54 -4.75 -2.96
C PHE A 267 4.84 -3.91 -4.21
N ARG A 268 3.79 -3.57 -4.95
CA ARG A 268 3.78 -2.56 -6.01
C ARG A 268 3.71 -1.17 -5.38
N LYS A 269 4.40 -0.21 -5.97
CA LYS A 269 4.28 1.21 -5.63
C LYS A 269 2.85 1.71 -5.90
N PRO A 270 2.35 2.71 -5.16
CA PRO A 270 1.14 3.45 -5.51
C PRO A 270 1.13 3.90 -6.97
N GLN A 271 -0.03 3.74 -7.60
CA GLN A 271 -0.30 4.14 -8.98
C GLN A 271 -1.11 5.44 -8.96
N PRO A 272 -1.04 6.28 -10.01
CA PRO A 272 -1.80 7.53 -10.07
C PRO A 272 -3.31 7.32 -9.88
N ALA A 273 -3.96 8.21 -9.14
CA ALA A 273 -5.40 8.15 -8.91
C ALA A 273 -6.23 8.37 -10.20
N ASP A 274 -5.67 8.96 -11.25
CA ASP A 274 -6.31 9.16 -12.57
C ASP A 274 -7.71 9.82 -12.51
N SER A 275 -7.89 10.79 -11.61
CA SER A 275 -9.19 11.46 -11.33
C SER A 275 -10.31 10.52 -10.87
N ARG A 276 -9.99 9.29 -10.43
CA ARG A 276 -10.96 8.36 -9.84
C ARG A 276 -11.55 8.96 -8.56
N VAL A 277 -12.84 8.72 -8.36
CA VAL A 277 -13.51 8.91 -7.07
C VAL A 277 -13.28 7.65 -6.23
N VAL A 278 -12.96 7.85 -4.95
CA VAL A 278 -13.01 6.78 -3.94
C VAL A 278 -14.27 6.99 -3.12
N LEU A 279 -15.19 6.02 -3.15
CA LEU A 279 -16.41 6.07 -2.34
C LEU A 279 -16.10 5.65 -0.90
N VAL A 280 -16.75 6.25 0.09
CA VAL A 280 -16.62 5.87 1.51
C VAL A 280 -17.97 5.56 2.15
N SER A 281 -18.01 4.46 2.91
CA SER A 281 -19.20 3.99 3.63
C SER A 281 -19.46 4.75 4.93
N PHE A 282 -18.46 5.49 5.43
CA PHE A 282 -18.48 6.19 6.70
C PHE A 282 -18.42 7.70 6.47
N LYS A 283 -19.07 8.46 7.36
CA LYS A 283 -18.86 9.90 7.44
C LYS A 283 -17.64 10.17 8.30
N GLU A 284 -16.68 10.89 7.72
CA GLU A 284 -15.61 11.52 8.47
C GLU A 284 -16.18 12.67 9.33
N GLU A 285 -15.65 12.89 10.53
CA GLU A 285 -16.14 13.91 11.48
C GLU A 285 -15.68 15.34 11.09
N LEU A 286 -16.07 15.78 9.91
CA LEU A 286 -15.66 17.03 9.26
C LEU A 286 -16.28 18.32 9.86
N ASP A 287 -16.53 18.41 11.18
CA ASP A 287 -17.27 19.58 11.73
C ASP A 287 -16.99 20.07 13.19
N LEU A 288 -15.81 19.78 13.78
CA LEU A 288 -15.47 20.30 15.14
C LEU A 288 -14.31 21.32 15.26
N ASP A 289 -13.48 21.50 14.24
CA ASP A 289 -12.41 22.52 14.28
C ASP A 289 -12.63 23.67 13.27
N ARG A 290 -13.22 23.38 12.11
CA ARG A 290 -13.53 24.38 11.08
C ARG A 290 -14.61 25.39 11.52
N THR A 291 -15.45 24.99 12.46
CA THR A 291 -16.44 25.84 13.14
C THR A 291 -15.78 26.78 14.16
N LYS A 292 -14.72 26.37 14.86
CA LYS A 292 -13.99 27.24 15.81
C LYS A 292 -13.30 28.41 15.11
N THR A 293 -12.64 28.15 13.98
CA THR A 293 -11.94 29.22 13.21
C THR A 293 -12.89 30.30 12.73
N LYS A 294 -14.15 29.95 12.42
CA LYS A 294 -15.15 30.88 11.86
C LYS A 294 -15.89 31.73 12.90
N VAL A 295 -15.70 31.47 14.20
CA VAL A 295 -16.34 32.22 15.30
C VAL A 295 -15.46 33.39 15.78
N GLN A 296 -14.14 33.35 15.60
CA GLN A 296 -13.25 34.43 16.02
C GLN A 296 -13.21 35.63 15.05
N ASP A 297 -13.49 35.42 13.76
CA ASP A 297 -13.29 36.42 12.69
C ASP A 297 -14.47 37.38 12.47
N THR A 298 -15.32 37.59 13.48
CA THR A 298 -16.48 38.50 13.43
C THR A 298 -16.48 39.59 14.50
N THR A 299 -15.41 39.71 15.29
CA THR A 299 -15.32 40.67 16.41
C THR A 299 -14.22 41.72 16.23
N LEU A 300 -14.16 42.39 15.07
CA LEU A 300 -13.23 43.50 14.85
C LEU A 300 -13.83 44.71 14.09
N GLU A 301 -14.89 45.28 14.63
CA GLU A 301 -15.29 46.65 14.30
C GLU A 301 -15.46 47.52 15.56
N LYS A 302 -15.11 48.82 15.41
CA LYS A 302 -15.44 49.94 16.31
C LYS A 302 -14.87 49.89 17.74
N LYS A 303 -13.64 50.40 17.88
CA LYS A 303 -13.45 51.66 18.65
C LYS A 303 -12.16 52.40 18.31
N THR A 304 -12.32 53.65 17.88
CA THR A 304 -11.27 54.67 17.77
C THR A 304 -11.32 55.61 18.97
N SER A 305 -10.19 55.83 19.64
CA SER A 305 -9.92 57.07 20.39
C SER A 305 -8.46 57.18 20.85
N THR A 306 -7.84 58.33 20.57
CA THR A 306 -6.77 58.99 21.35
C THR A 306 -5.59 58.15 21.86
N ALA A 307 -4.42 58.35 21.24
CA ALA A 307 -3.13 58.06 21.88
C ALA A 307 -2.54 59.33 22.52
N ARG A 308 -2.03 59.23 23.74
CA ARG A 308 -1.07 60.19 24.35
C ARG A 308 -0.25 59.54 25.46
N GLU A 309 1.03 59.30 25.14
CA GLU A 309 2.22 59.74 25.90
C GLU A 309 2.54 59.26 27.33
N TYR A 310 3.87 59.12 27.53
CA TYR A 310 4.68 59.13 28.75
C TYR A 310 4.69 57.99 29.78
N SER A 311 5.84 57.29 29.75
CA SER A 311 6.76 57.08 30.88
C SER A 311 6.62 55.84 31.78
N SER A 312 7.80 55.35 32.19
CA SER A 312 8.06 54.32 33.20
C SER A 312 7.80 54.79 34.63
N PHE A 313 7.51 53.85 35.56
CA PHE A 313 8.51 53.46 36.59
C PHE A 313 8.09 52.29 37.52
N PHE A 314 9.13 51.58 37.98
CA PHE A 314 9.31 50.82 39.24
C PHE A 314 8.49 49.57 39.64
N PHE A 315 9.22 48.75 40.40
CA PHE A 315 8.78 47.54 41.11
C PHE A 315 7.86 47.86 42.30
N THR A 316 7.02 46.89 42.66
CA THR A 316 6.87 46.49 44.07
C THR A 316 6.93 44.95 44.18
N SER A 317 7.35 44.45 45.34
CA SER A 317 7.44 43.02 45.65
C SER A 317 6.30 42.59 46.57
N SER A 318 6.08 41.28 46.68
CA SER A 318 5.31 40.68 47.79
C SER A 318 5.85 39.28 48.10
N PRO A 319 5.70 38.79 49.36
CA PRO A 319 6.72 37.91 49.92
C PRO A 319 6.31 36.45 50.13
N GLY A 320 7.31 35.58 50.04
CA GLY A 320 7.57 34.50 51.00
C GLY A 320 6.52 33.43 51.26
N ASN A 321 6.90 32.18 50.98
CA ASN A 321 6.80 31.15 52.02
C ASN A 321 7.96 30.15 51.92
N VAL A 322 8.26 29.46 53.03
CA VAL A 322 9.58 28.87 53.28
C VAL A 322 9.52 27.34 53.39
N ILE A 323 10.31 26.69 52.53
CA ILE A 323 11.05 25.43 52.70
C ILE A 323 10.39 24.26 53.46
N LYS A 324 10.27 23.13 52.77
CA LYS A 324 10.83 21.86 53.29
C LYS A 324 11.84 21.31 52.28
N GLN A 325 12.99 20.85 52.78
CA GLN A 325 13.99 20.10 52.03
C GLN A 325 13.74 18.60 52.22
N ASP A 326 14.15 17.81 51.22
CA ASP A 326 14.51 16.41 51.41
C ASP A 326 15.81 16.18 50.60
N PRO A 327 16.92 15.66 51.19
CA PRO A 327 18.22 15.66 50.54
C PRO A 327 18.67 14.25 50.11
N ASP A 328 18.52 13.90 48.83
CA ASP A 328 19.37 12.88 48.17
C ASP A 328 19.30 12.94 46.63
N ALA A 329 20.33 13.52 46.01
CA ALA A 329 20.56 13.44 44.56
C ALA A 329 22.05 13.71 44.25
N ILE A 330 22.77 12.69 43.79
CA ILE A 330 24.22 12.74 43.56
C ILE A 330 24.53 13.42 42.21
N ILE A 331 25.51 14.33 42.20
CA ILE A 331 26.01 15.01 41.00
C ILE A 331 27.13 14.19 40.34
N PRO A 332 27.02 13.81 39.06
CA PRO A 332 28.16 13.51 38.20
C PRO A 332 28.63 14.78 37.48
N LEU A 333 29.93 15.07 37.54
CA LEU A 333 30.53 16.13 36.71
C LEU A 333 30.53 15.70 35.25
N ILE A 334 30.09 16.59 34.35
CA ILE A 334 30.45 16.54 32.92
C ILE A 334 31.09 17.88 32.55
N THR A 335 32.26 17.82 31.94
CA THR A 335 33.08 18.98 31.58
C THR A 335 32.58 19.64 30.30
N TYR A 336 32.34 20.95 30.34
CA TYR A 336 32.14 21.76 29.14
C TYR A 336 33.47 22.05 28.46
N SER A 337 33.59 21.69 27.18
CA SER A 337 34.62 22.22 26.28
C SER A 337 33.97 23.24 25.35
N LEU A 338 34.56 24.43 25.26
CA LEU A 338 34.17 25.43 24.26
C LEU A 338 34.53 24.92 22.86
N PHE A 339 33.70 25.24 21.86
CA PHE A 339 34.22 25.74 20.59
C PHE A 339 33.26 26.77 19.98
N ILE A 340 33.83 27.73 19.25
CA ILE A 340 33.16 28.93 18.73
C ILE A 340 32.76 28.71 17.27
N ILE A 341 31.55 29.11 16.90
CA ILE A 341 31.16 29.43 15.51
C ILE A 341 30.33 30.71 15.53
N GLU A 342 30.70 31.68 14.70
CA GLU A 342 29.99 32.96 14.55
C GLU A 342 29.09 33.00 13.31
N PHE A 343 27.88 33.56 13.51
CA PHE A 343 27.09 34.43 12.63
C PHE A 343 26.75 34.11 11.15
N ALA A 344 25.62 34.72 10.76
CA ALA A 344 25.12 34.98 9.41
C ALA A 344 24.52 33.78 8.63
N CYS A 345 23.40 33.91 7.89
CA CYS A 345 22.45 35.03 7.78
C CYS A 345 21.02 34.52 7.51
N SER A 346 19.99 35.28 7.90
CA SER A 346 18.58 34.95 7.61
C SER A 346 18.08 35.68 6.36
N SER A 347 17.63 34.94 5.34
CA SER A 347 17.04 35.49 4.12
C SER A 347 15.52 35.39 4.13
N TRP A 348 14.84 36.54 4.03
CA TRP A 348 13.38 36.60 3.87
C TRP A 348 12.94 36.15 2.48
N VAL A 349 11.84 35.41 2.39
CA VAL A 349 11.17 35.08 1.12
C VAL A 349 9.95 35.99 0.94
N PHE A 350 10.01 36.92 0.00
CA PHE A 350 8.86 37.71 -0.43
C PHE A 350 7.91 36.86 -1.28
N ARG A 351 6.65 36.70 -0.85
CA ARG A 351 5.57 36.30 -1.77
C ARG A 351 5.26 37.46 -2.71
N LYS A 352 5.26 37.21 -4.02
CA LYS A 352 4.55 38.02 -5.02
C LYS A 352 3.60 37.11 -5.80
N HIS A 353 2.31 37.45 -5.79
CA HIS A 353 1.37 36.96 -6.79
C HIS A 353 1.68 37.62 -8.14
N PHE A 354 1.55 36.88 -9.25
CA PHE A 354 1.19 37.45 -10.54
C PHE A 354 0.42 36.43 -11.41
N PHE A 355 -0.28 36.93 -12.42
CA PHE A 355 -1.18 36.18 -13.31
C PHE A 355 -0.43 35.48 -14.46
N SER A 356 -1.10 34.53 -15.11
CA SER A 356 -0.76 34.02 -16.45
C SER A 356 -1.02 35.10 -17.53
N PRO A 357 -0.35 35.07 -18.71
CA PRO A 357 -0.91 34.26 -19.80
C PRO A 357 0.10 33.61 -20.79
N SER A 358 -0.39 32.60 -21.52
CA SER A 358 -0.14 32.26 -22.94
C SER A 358 1.29 32.08 -23.53
N HIS A 359 1.51 30.91 -24.17
CA HIS A 359 2.30 30.63 -25.41
C HIS A 359 3.77 31.17 -25.54
N SER A 360 4.75 30.44 -26.09
CA SER A 360 4.83 29.10 -26.71
C SER A 360 6.29 28.67 -26.97
N LEU A 361 6.52 27.37 -27.22
CA LEU A 361 7.69 26.76 -27.90
C LEU A 361 9.05 26.74 -27.16
N ASP A 362 9.49 25.50 -26.92
CA ASP A 362 10.85 24.93 -27.06
C ASP A 362 12.09 25.80 -26.81
N PHE A 363 12.95 25.36 -25.88
CA PHE A 363 14.12 24.53 -26.24
C PHE A 363 14.76 23.86 -25.01
N LEU A 364 15.31 22.65 -25.20
CA LEU A 364 16.18 22.00 -24.21
C LEU A 364 17.60 22.56 -24.34
N LEU A 365 18.25 22.94 -23.23
CA LEU A 365 19.71 23.17 -23.21
C LEU A 365 20.29 22.88 -21.82
N CYS A 366 21.34 22.06 -21.79
CA CYS A 366 21.95 21.53 -20.57
C CYS A 366 22.80 22.58 -19.81
N CYS A 367 23.09 22.28 -18.54
CA CYS A 367 23.95 23.11 -17.68
C CYS A 367 25.34 23.37 -18.29
N GLY A 368 25.60 24.61 -18.67
CA GLY A 368 26.96 25.11 -18.91
C GLY A 368 27.67 25.38 -17.59
N ARG A 369 28.68 24.57 -17.25
CA ARG A 369 29.57 24.77 -16.09
C ARG A 369 30.84 25.48 -16.57
N GLN A 370 31.26 26.57 -15.92
CA GLN A 370 32.52 27.26 -16.24
C GLN A 370 33.32 27.65 -14.99
N ASN A 371 34.63 27.82 -15.24
CA ASN A 371 35.70 28.35 -14.40
C ASN A 371 36.34 27.41 -13.34
N MET A 372 37.68 27.38 -13.18
CA MET A 372 38.77 27.62 -14.17
C MET A 372 40.14 27.20 -13.59
N VAL A 373 40.85 26.22 -14.19
CA VAL A 373 42.33 26.00 -14.30
C VAL A 373 42.51 24.75 -15.21
N GLY A 374 43.45 24.60 -16.14
CA GLY A 374 44.43 25.56 -16.69
C GLY A 374 45.79 24.95 -17.06
N LEU A 375 45.93 24.39 -18.29
CA LEU A 375 47.19 23.95 -18.97
C LEU A 375 47.91 22.75 -18.27
N LEU A 376 48.73 21.87 -18.87
CA LEU A 376 49.15 21.37 -20.22
C LEU A 376 49.94 20.05 -19.93
N ALA A 377 50.23 19.05 -20.78
CA ALA A 377 49.90 18.57 -22.14
C ALA A 377 50.33 17.06 -22.19
N GLY A 378 50.25 16.23 -23.24
CA GLY A 378 49.76 16.31 -24.63
C GLY A 378 50.18 15.04 -25.40
N GLY A 379 49.50 14.66 -26.50
CA GLY A 379 49.67 13.38 -27.22
C GLY A 379 48.75 12.28 -26.65
N CYS A 380 47.83 11.61 -27.37
CA CYS A 380 47.77 11.16 -28.78
C CYS A 380 48.80 10.05 -29.09
N PHE A 381 48.45 8.89 -29.68
CA PHE A 381 47.43 8.63 -30.71
C PHE A 381 46.52 7.40 -30.45
N MET A 382 45.48 7.25 -31.28
CA MET A 382 44.65 6.03 -31.41
C MET A 382 45.39 4.89 -32.13
N LEU A 383 44.94 3.65 -31.89
CA LEU A 383 44.32 2.81 -32.92
C LEU A 383 43.08 2.11 -32.34
#